data_AF-A0A150KLY0-F1
#
_entry.id   AF-A0A150KLY0-F1
#
_cell.length_a   1.000
_cell.length_b   1.000
_cell.length_c   1.000
_cell.angle_alpha   90.00
_cell.angle_beta   90.00
_cell.angle_gamma   90.00
#
_symmetry.space_group_name_H-M   'P 1'
#
loop_
_entity.id
_entity.type
_entity.pdbx_description
1 polymer ?
#
loop_
_entity_poly.entity_id
_entity_poly.type
_entity_poly.pdbx_seq_one_letter_code
_entity_poly.pdbx_strand_id
1 'polypeptide(L)'
;MDGATIEQITVNYQNAHKEYFLPFLENNEYMLENYLVHYMFKTLFPILKDRVFDDYVMLVIHYSMVKLHLIGMAKFHNGLNEELVIKLIQSFSKTVDHSAVYLSDIFEALKKQNFNTMGYMAILANN
;
A
#
# COMPACT_ATOMS: atom_id res chain seq x y z
N MET A 1 -1.49 -10.02 -27.49
CA MET A 1 -0.55 -9.09 -26.84
C MET A 1 0.29 -9.92 -25.92
N ASP A 2 1.57 -10.12 -26.25
CA ASP A 2 2.49 -10.77 -25.33
C ASP A 2 2.63 -9.86 -24.11
N GLY A 3 2.23 -10.36 -22.94
CA GLY A 3 2.33 -9.62 -21.68
C GLY A 3 3.79 -9.36 -21.33
N ALA A 4 4.05 -8.26 -20.62
CA ALA A 4 5.39 -7.98 -20.09
C ALA A 4 5.84 -9.11 -19.16
N THR A 5 7.11 -9.49 -19.21
CA THR A 5 7.67 -10.51 -18.31
C THR A 5 7.75 -9.98 -16.87
N ILE A 6 7.87 -10.88 -15.89
CA ILE A 6 8.01 -10.49 -14.47
C ILE A 6 9.25 -9.61 -14.27
N GLU A 7 10.33 -9.90 -14.99
CA GLU A 7 11.57 -9.13 -14.95
C GLU A 7 11.33 -7.70 -15.48
N GLN A 8 10.61 -7.57 -16.61
CA GLN A 8 10.27 -6.26 -17.17
C GLN A 8 9.38 -5.46 -16.23
N ILE A 9 8.37 -6.10 -15.62
CA ILE A 9 7.49 -5.45 -14.63
C ILE A 9 8.30 -4.98 -13.43
N THR A 10 9.21 -5.81 -12.92
CA THR A 10 10.08 -5.49 -11.78
C THR A 10 10.98 -4.30 -12.08
N VAL A 11 11.65 -4.30 -13.22
CA VAL A 11 12.51 -3.18 -13.66
C VAL A 11 11.69 -1.90 -13.83
N ASN A 12 10.52 -1.97 -14.46
CA ASN A 12 9.65 -0.81 -14.64
C ASN A 12 9.19 -0.23 -13.31
N TYR A 13 8.82 -1.09 -12.38
CA TYR A 13 8.41 -0.70 -11.03
C TYR A 13 9.57 -0.04 -10.26
N GLN A 14 10.76 -0.65 -10.27
CA GLN A 14 11.95 -0.09 -9.60
C GLN A 14 12.36 1.27 -10.18
N ASN A 15 12.31 1.40 -11.51
CA ASN A 15 12.59 2.67 -12.17
C ASN A 15 11.52 3.72 -11.81
N ALA A 16 10.24 3.34 -11.81
CA ALA A 16 9.17 4.24 -11.41
C ALA A 16 9.31 4.71 -9.95
N HIS A 17 9.66 3.78 -9.07
CA HIS A 17 9.91 4.06 -7.67
C HIS A 17 11.04 5.08 -7.50
N LYS A 18 12.17 4.87 -8.19
CA LYS A 18 13.35 5.72 -8.09
C LYS A 18 13.20 7.08 -8.78
N GLU A 19 12.65 7.11 -9.99
CA GLU A 19 12.63 8.33 -10.82
C GLU A 19 11.48 9.27 -10.48
N TYR A 20 10.33 8.74 -10.03
CA TYR A 20 9.12 9.54 -9.86
C TYR A 20 8.58 9.52 -8.42
N PHE A 21 8.52 8.35 -7.79
CA PHE A 21 7.90 8.23 -6.47
C PHE A 21 8.79 8.79 -5.34
N LEU A 22 10.06 8.37 -5.27
CA LEU A 22 10.98 8.84 -4.22
C LEU A 22 11.16 10.38 -4.22
N PRO A 23 11.42 11.05 -5.36
CA PRO A 23 11.57 12.51 -5.37
C PRO A 23 10.33 13.26 -4.90
N PHE A 24 9.13 12.73 -5.19
CA PHE A 24 7.90 13.29 -4.68
C PHE A 24 7.78 13.10 -3.15
N LEU A 25 8.12 11.91 -2.65
CA LEU A 25 7.96 11.56 -1.25
C LEU A 25 8.90 12.36 -0.33
N GLU A 26 10.11 12.72 -0.78
CA GLU A 26 11.09 13.51 -0.01
C GLU A 26 10.52 14.78 0.62
N ASN A 27 9.51 15.40 0.00
CA ASN A 27 8.87 16.61 0.52
C ASN A 27 7.39 16.38 0.94
N ASN A 28 6.85 15.17 0.71
CA ASN A 28 5.41 14.87 0.85
C ASN A 28 5.10 13.60 1.63
N GLU A 29 6.06 13.06 2.40
CA GLU A 29 5.88 11.85 3.21
C GLU A 29 4.68 11.96 4.18
N TYR A 30 4.44 13.16 4.69
CA TYR A 30 3.35 13.47 5.61
C TYR A 30 1.96 13.08 5.06
N MET A 31 1.78 13.05 3.74
CA MET A 31 0.51 12.68 3.12
C MET A 31 0.17 11.20 3.36
N LEU A 32 1.16 10.31 3.23
CA LEU A 32 1.02 8.89 3.49
C LEU A 32 0.90 8.62 4.99
N GLU A 33 1.70 9.31 5.80
CA GLU A 33 1.60 9.21 7.26
C GLU A 33 0.22 9.62 7.76
N ASN A 34 -0.28 10.79 7.34
CA ASN A 34 -1.60 11.28 7.72
C ASN A 34 -2.72 10.31 7.33
N TYR A 35 -2.60 9.66 6.16
CA TYR A 35 -3.53 8.63 5.75
C TYR A 35 -3.49 7.40 6.67
N LEU A 36 -2.30 6.87 6.98
CA LEU A 36 -2.16 5.70 7.84
C LEU A 36 -2.63 5.99 9.27
N VAL A 37 -2.28 7.16 9.80
CA VAL A 37 -2.74 7.64 11.11
C VAL A 37 -4.27 7.73 11.14
N HIS A 38 -4.87 8.35 10.11
CA HIS A 38 -6.32 8.41 9.98
C HIS A 38 -6.95 7.01 9.94
N TYR A 39 -6.37 6.09 9.16
CA TYR A 39 -6.81 4.71 9.07
C TYR A 39 -6.76 3.99 10.43
N MET A 40 -5.67 4.16 11.19
CA MET A 40 -5.51 3.57 12.53
C MET A 40 -6.57 4.09 13.51
N PHE A 41 -6.81 5.41 13.53
CA PHE A 41 -7.85 5.99 14.39
C PHE A 41 -9.25 5.53 14.01
N LYS A 42 -9.54 5.46 12.72
CA LYS A 42 -10.84 5.03 12.20
C LYS A 42 -11.14 3.56 12.52
N THR A 43 -10.14 2.70 12.44
CA THR A 43 -10.27 1.26 12.70
C THR A 43 -10.15 0.89 14.18
N LEU A 44 -9.98 1.89 15.06
CA LEU A 44 -9.75 1.68 16.49
C LEU A 44 -8.53 0.78 16.74
N PHE A 45 -7.48 0.93 15.92
CA PHE A 45 -6.24 0.18 16.08
C PHE A 45 -5.53 0.56 17.39
N PRO A 46 -4.93 -0.38 18.16
CA PRO A 46 -5.10 -1.83 18.14
C PRO A 46 -5.98 -2.28 19.33
N ILE A 47 -7.26 -1.90 19.35
CA ILE A 47 -8.13 -2.11 20.53
C ILE A 47 -8.49 -3.59 20.73
N LEU A 48 -8.38 -4.45 19.70
CA LEU A 48 -8.57 -5.89 19.83
C LEU A 48 -7.33 -6.55 20.44
N LYS A 49 -7.28 -6.60 21.77
CA LYS A 49 -6.11 -7.05 22.58
C LYS A 49 -5.51 -8.41 22.18
N ASP A 50 -6.30 -9.32 21.60
CA ASP A 50 -5.86 -10.66 21.21
C ASP A 50 -5.43 -10.79 19.74
N ARG A 51 -5.47 -9.69 18.96
CA ARG A 51 -5.21 -9.70 17.51
C ARG A 51 -4.30 -8.56 17.04
N VAL A 52 -3.54 -7.94 17.95
CA VAL A 52 -2.65 -6.81 17.66
C VAL A 52 -1.73 -7.07 16.45
N PHE A 53 -1.22 -8.29 16.30
CA PHE A 53 -0.37 -8.63 15.16
C PHE A 53 -1.16 -8.79 13.85
N ASP A 54 -2.37 -9.35 13.89
CA ASP A 54 -3.25 -9.43 12.72
C ASP A 54 -3.66 -8.00 12.27
N ASP A 55 -3.92 -7.11 13.22
CA ASP A 55 -4.18 -5.68 12.95
C ASP A 55 -2.95 -5.02 12.31
N TYR A 56 -1.73 -5.34 12.78
CA TYR A 56 -0.48 -4.85 12.20
C TYR A 56 -0.29 -5.35 10.77
N VAL A 57 -0.54 -6.64 10.51
CA VAL A 57 -0.50 -7.22 9.16
C VAL A 57 -1.49 -6.48 8.24
N MET A 58 -2.70 -6.19 8.72
CA MET A 58 -3.69 -5.43 7.96
C MET A 58 -3.23 -4.00 7.65
N LEU A 59 -2.58 -3.32 8.61
CA LEU A 59 -1.98 -2.00 8.40
C LEU A 59 -0.89 -2.04 7.32
N VAL A 60 -0.01 -3.04 7.36
CA VAL A 60 1.03 -3.24 6.34
C VAL A 60 0.41 -3.48 4.96
N ILE A 61 -0.62 -4.32 4.86
CA ILE A 61 -1.35 -4.55 3.60
C ILE A 61 -1.90 -3.22 3.05
N HIS A 62 -2.56 -2.40 3.88
CA HIS A 62 -3.10 -1.11 3.45
C HIS A 62 -2.01 -0.20 2.90
N TYR A 63 -0.91 -0.06 3.65
CA TYR A 63 0.22 0.77 3.25
C TYR A 63 0.82 0.31 1.93
N SER A 64 1.14 -0.98 1.81
CA SER A 64 1.78 -1.56 0.63
C SER A 64 0.91 -1.46 -0.61
N MET A 65 -0.42 -1.57 -0.46
CA MET A 65 -1.36 -1.40 -1.57
C MET A 65 -1.45 0.04 -2.04
N VAL A 66 -1.52 1.02 -1.14
CA VAL A 66 -1.52 2.44 -1.52
C VAL A 66 -0.20 2.81 -2.18
N LYS A 67 0.94 2.39 -1.61
CA LYS A 67 2.27 2.62 -2.16
C LYS A 67 2.43 2.04 -3.57
N LEU A 68 1.99 0.79 -3.77
CA LEU A 68 2.00 0.13 -5.09
C LEU A 68 1.25 0.97 -6.15
N HIS A 69 0.05 1.44 -5.81
CA HIS A 69 -0.75 2.26 -6.72
C HIS A 69 -0.12 3.63 -6.97
N LEU A 70 0.47 4.27 -5.96
CA LEU A 70 1.19 5.52 -6.14
C LEU A 70 2.36 5.39 -7.10
N ILE A 71 3.16 4.33 -6.98
CA ILE A 71 4.30 4.09 -7.88
C ILE A 71 3.83 3.86 -9.31
N GLY A 72 2.75 3.08 -9.50
CA GLY A 72 2.14 2.90 -10.82
C GLY A 72 1.60 4.21 -11.41
N MET A 73 0.92 5.01 -10.60
CA MET A 73 0.40 6.32 -10.98
C MET A 73 1.53 7.30 -11.31
N ALA A 74 2.61 7.29 -10.52
CA ALA A 74 3.80 8.09 -10.74
C ALA A 74 4.42 7.78 -12.09
N LYS A 75 4.52 6.50 -12.47
CA LYS A 75 5.00 6.13 -13.80
C LYS A 75 4.07 6.60 -14.91
N PHE A 76 2.76 6.41 -14.74
CA PHE A 76 1.77 6.77 -15.75
C PHE A 76 1.74 8.28 -16.03
N HIS A 77 1.90 9.11 -14.99
CA HIS A 77 1.91 10.56 -15.09
C HIS A 77 3.32 11.17 -15.22
N ASN A 78 4.38 10.35 -15.22
CA ASN A 78 5.79 10.79 -15.14
C ASN A 78 6.06 11.73 -13.96
N GLY A 79 5.46 11.43 -12.81
CA GLY A 79 5.53 12.23 -11.60
C GLY A 79 4.26 12.12 -10.77
N LEU A 80 4.31 12.67 -9.56
CA LEU A 80 3.14 12.84 -8.70
C LEU A 80 3.01 14.31 -8.31
N ASN A 81 1.79 14.68 -7.96
CA ASN A 81 1.47 15.92 -7.25
C ASN A 81 0.47 15.58 -6.15
N GLU A 82 0.27 16.52 -5.22
CA GLU A 82 -0.62 16.31 -4.07
C GLU A 82 -2.05 15.94 -4.49
N GLU A 83 -2.57 16.53 -5.57
CA GLU A 83 -3.93 16.27 -6.06
C GLU A 83 -4.10 14.80 -6.51
N LEU A 84 -3.11 14.24 -7.20
CA LEU A 84 -3.10 12.83 -7.61
C LEU A 84 -3.06 11.90 -6.40
N VAL A 85 -2.24 12.22 -5.40
CA VAL A 85 -2.15 11.45 -4.16
C VAL A 85 -3.46 11.49 -3.38
N ILE A 86 -4.05 12.68 -3.22
CA ILE A 86 -5.34 12.85 -2.54
C ILE A 86 -6.43 12.07 -3.27
N LYS A 87 -6.50 12.15 -4.60
CA LYS A 87 -7.48 11.41 -5.40
C LYS A 87 -7.33 9.91 -5.23
N LEU A 88 -6.10 9.40 -5.23
CA LEU A 88 -5.84 7.97 -4.98
C LEU A 88 -6.26 7.56 -3.58
N ILE A 89 -5.81 8.27 -2.55
CA ILE A 89 -6.14 7.95 -1.15
C ILE A 89 -7.66 7.96 -0.95
N GLN A 90 -8.35 8.96 -1.49
CA GLN A 90 -9.80 9.07 -1.38
C GLN A 90 -10.53 7.94 -2.12
N SER A 91 -10.12 7.62 -3.35
CA SER A 91 -10.75 6.53 -4.11
C SER A 91 -10.47 5.19 -3.46
N PHE A 92 -9.23 4.93 -3.06
CA PHE A 92 -8.82 3.74 -2.34
C PHE A 92 -9.63 3.56 -1.05
N SER A 93 -9.66 4.58 -0.18
CA SER A 93 -10.38 4.56 1.10
C SER A 93 -11.86 4.21 0.90
N LYS A 94 -12.52 4.87 -0.06
CA LYS A 94 -13.94 4.58 -0.38
C LYS A 94 -14.12 3.16 -0.88
N THR A 95 -13.23 2.66 -1.73
CA THR A 95 -13.32 1.29 -2.24
C THR A 95 -13.14 0.28 -1.12
N VAL A 96 -12.13 0.42 -0.27
CA VAL A 96 -11.87 -0.55 0.81
C VAL A 96 -12.91 -0.50 1.93
N ASP A 97 -13.49 0.67 2.20
CA ASP A 97 -14.59 0.80 3.15
C ASP A 97 -15.88 0.12 2.66
N HIS A 98 -16.16 0.23 1.36
CA HIS A 98 -17.38 -0.34 0.77
C HIS A 98 -17.22 -1.80 0.32
N SER A 99 -15.99 -2.26 0.06
CA SER A 99 -15.65 -3.65 -0.26
C SER A 99 -14.52 -4.20 0.61
N ALA A 100 -14.73 -4.17 1.94
CA ALA A 100 -13.80 -4.73 2.93
C ALA A 100 -13.32 -6.17 2.63
N VAL A 101 -14.08 -6.90 1.80
CA VAL A 101 -13.76 -8.23 1.27
C VAL A 101 -12.38 -8.28 0.61
N TYR A 102 -11.98 -7.27 -0.16
CA TYR A 102 -10.73 -7.35 -0.93
C TYR A 102 -9.48 -7.45 -0.04
N LEU A 103 -9.36 -6.58 0.96
CA LEU A 103 -8.19 -6.59 1.85
C LEU A 103 -8.26 -7.75 2.85
N SER A 104 -9.47 -8.16 3.27
CA SER A 104 -9.62 -9.39 4.05
C SER A 104 -9.20 -10.62 3.26
N ASP A 105 -9.49 -10.69 1.96
CA ASP A 105 -9.09 -11.82 1.12
C ASP A 105 -7.57 -11.91 0.98
N ILE A 106 -6.89 -10.76 0.84
CA ILE A 106 -5.42 -10.71 0.85
C ILE A 106 -4.88 -11.18 2.20
N PHE A 107 -5.44 -10.68 3.30
CA PHE A 107 -5.03 -11.07 4.65
C PHE A 107 -5.17 -12.58 4.87
N GLU A 108 -6.33 -13.16 4.52
CA GLU A 108 -6.59 -14.58 4.65
C GLU A 108 -5.70 -15.42 3.71
N ALA A 109 -5.43 -14.93 2.50
CA ALA A 109 -4.50 -15.59 1.57
C ALA A 109 -3.07 -15.64 2.14
N LEU A 110 -2.58 -14.54 2.73
CA LEU A 110 -1.27 -14.49 3.39
C LEU A 110 -1.22 -15.43 4.59
N LYS A 111 -2.27 -15.41 5.42
CA LYS A 111 -2.37 -16.27 6.61
C LYS A 111 -2.39 -17.74 6.25
N LYS A 112 -3.16 -18.13 5.22
CA LYS A 112 -3.26 -19.52 4.73
C LYS A 112 -1.91 -20.07 4.25
N GLN A 113 -1.05 -19.22 3.70
CA GLN A 113 0.28 -19.59 3.21
C GLN A 113 1.40 -19.37 4.25
N ASN A 114 1.07 -18.94 5.48
CA ASN A 114 2.03 -18.53 6.52
C ASN A 114 2.97 -17.39 6.07
N PHE A 115 2.50 -16.51 5.19
CA PHE A 115 3.22 -15.30 4.75
C PHE A 115 2.88 -14.06 5.58
N ASN A 116 2.17 -14.22 6.70
CA ASN A 116 1.85 -13.14 7.62
C ASN A 116 2.89 -12.97 8.74
N THR A 117 4.09 -13.58 8.66
CA THR A 117 5.12 -13.41 9.69
C THR A 117 5.77 -12.01 9.63
N MET A 118 6.42 -11.60 10.71
CA MET A 118 7.10 -10.30 10.79
C MET A 118 8.11 -10.10 9.65
N GLY A 119 8.85 -11.16 9.26
CA GLY A 119 9.81 -11.10 8.17
C GLY A 119 9.16 -10.81 6.83
N TYR A 120 8.04 -11.46 6.51
CA TYR A 120 7.29 -11.19 5.29
C TYR A 120 6.62 -9.81 5.30
N MET A 121 6.14 -9.34 6.46
CA MET A 121 5.60 -7.99 6.59
C MET A 121 6.67 -6.90 6.37
N ALA A 122 7.90 -7.13 6.83
CA ALA A 122 9.02 -6.22 6.57
C ALA A 122 9.36 -6.15 5.07
N ILE A 123 9.29 -7.28 4.35
CA ILE A 123 9.48 -7.30 2.89
C ILE A 123 8.34 -6.55 2.20
N LEU A 124 7.09 -6.79 2.60
CA LEU A 124 5.92 -6.19 2.00
C LEU A 124 5.85 -4.67 2.24
N ALA A 125 6.23 -4.18 3.42
CA ALA A 125 6.31 -2.75 3.70
C ALA A 125 7.45 -2.06 2.91
N ASN A 126 8.53 -2.79 2.62
CA ASN A 126 9.65 -2.30 1.81
C ASN A 126 9.52 -2.64 0.32
N ASN A 127 8.29 -2.93 -0.14
CA ASN A 127 8.03 -3.25 -1.54
C ASN A 127 8.34 -2.12 -2.51
#